data_AF-A0AAV5IU78-F1
#
_entry.id   AF-A0AAV5IU78-F1
#
_cell.length_a   1.000
_cell.length_b   1.000
_cell.length_c   1.000
_cell.angle_alpha   90.00
_cell.angle_beta   90.00
_cell.angle_gamma   90.00
#
_symmetry.space_group_name_H-M   'P 1'
#
loop_
_entity.id
_entity.type
_entity.pdbx_description
1 polymer ?
#
loop_
_entity_poly.entity_id
_entity_poly.type
_entity_poly.pdbx_seq_one_letter_code
_entity_poly.pdbx_strand_id
1 'polypeptide(L)'
;MNIKTMVDDFQQVAKSNQNIQTIEDMAKFVDNYPVFRKMQGNVSKHVTLATEMSNIVEERKLMLVSQREQELACDDGQAAAFELMNA
;
A
#
# COMPACT_ATOMS: atom_id res chain seq x y z
N MET A 1 -6.84 -0.38 5.92
CA MET A 1 -6.84 -1.32 4.76
C MET A 1 -5.39 -1.66 4.47
N ASN A 2 -4.97 -2.91 4.71
CA ASN A 2 -3.58 -3.32 4.53
C ASN A 2 -3.43 -3.98 3.14
N ILE A 3 -2.57 -3.41 2.28
CA ILE A 3 -2.35 -3.91 0.91
C ILE A 3 -1.88 -5.36 0.93
N LYS A 4 -1.04 -5.73 1.89
CA LYS A 4 -0.57 -7.11 2.05
C LYS A 4 -1.75 -8.06 2.28
N THR A 5 -2.65 -7.75 3.21
CA THR A 5 -3.87 -8.55 3.43
C THR A 5 -4.70 -8.66 2.15
N MET A 6 -4.85 -7.57 1.40
CA MET A 6 -5.63 -7.58 0.15
C MET A 6 -5.00 -8.45 -0.94
N VAL A 7 -3.67 -8.46 -1.03
CA VAL A 7 -2.91 -9.35 -1.93
C VAL A 7 -3.01 -10.81 -1.47
N ASP A 8 -2.84 -11.07 -0.17
CA ASP A 8 -2.89 -12.41 0.41
C ASP A 8 -4.28 -13.05 0.22
N ASP A 9 -5.36 -12.29 0.50
CA ASP A 9 -6.74 -12.72 0.28
C ASP A 9 -7.01 -13.01 -1.20
N PHE A 10 -6.55 -12.14 -2.11
CA PHE A 10 -6.70 -12.35 -3.55
C PHE A 10 -5.93 -13.58 -4.03
N GLN A 11 -4.72 -13.81 -3.53
CA GLN A 11 -3.95 -15.01 -3.86
C GLN A 11 -4.65 -16.29 -3.40
N GLN A 12 -5.27 -16.28 -2.21
CA GLN A 12 -6.04 -17.43 -1.72
C GLN A 12 -7.23 -17.74 -2.64
N VAL A 13 -8.01 -16.72 -3.01
CA VAL A 13 -9.16 -16.89 -3.92
C VAL A 13 -8.72 -17.27 -5.34
N ALA A 14 -7.62 -16.70 -5.82
CA ALA A 14 -7.08 -17.04 -7.15
C ALA A 14 -6.63 -18.50 -7.21
N LYS A 15 -5.98 -19.02 -6.16
CA LYS A 15 -5.57 -20.43 -6.07
C LYS A 15 -6.77 -21.38 -6.02
N SER A 16 -7.82 -21.04 -5.27
CA SER A 16 -9.04 -21.88 -5.25
C SER A 16 -9.74 -21.92 -6.61
N ASN A 17 -9.70 -20.81 -7.37
CA ASN A 17 -10.30 -20.72 -8.69
C ASN A 17 -9.50 -21.45 -9.80
N GLN A 18 -8.28 -21.91 -9.54
CA GLN A 18 -7.47 -22.68 -10.51
C GLN A 18 -7.82 -24.17 -10.54
N ASN A 19 -8.52 -24.71 -9.53
CA ASN A 19 -8.82 -26.13 -9.43
C ASN A 19 -10.28 -26.43 -9.81
N ILE A 20 -10.61 -26.30 -11.11
CA ILE A 20 -11.93 -26.62 -11.66
C ILE A 20 -11.88 -28.03 -12.24
N GLN A 21 -12.54 -28.99 -11.59
CA GLN A 21 -12.51 -30.40 -11.99
C GLN A 21 -13.87 -30.95 -12.42
N THR A 22 -14.97 -30.33 -11.98
CA THR A 22 -16.34 -30.76 -12.27
C THR A 22 -17.18 -29.65 -12.92
N ILE A 23 -18.31 -30.03 -13.52
CA ILE A 23 -19.30 -29.07 -14.06
C ILE A 23 -19.90 -28.20 -12.95
N GLU A 24 -20.06 -28.77 -11.74
CA GLU A 24 -20.55 -28.01 -10.58
C GLU A 24 -19.55 -26.92 -10.16
N ASP A 25 -18.25 -27.22 -10.23
CA ASP A 25 -17.20 -26.23 -9.98
C ASP A 25 -17.22 -25.12 -11.03
N MET A 26 -17.49 -25.44 -12.30
CA MET A 26 -17.64 -24.43 -13.36
C MET A 26 -18.82 -23.48 -13.08
N ALA A 27 -19.96 -24.00 -12.62
CA ALA A 27 -21.11 -23.18 -12.26
C ALA A 27 -20.79 -22.22 -11.10
N LYS A 28 -20.20 -22.75 -10.02
CA LYS A 28 -19.76 -21.95 -8.87
C LYS A 28 -18.72 -20.90 -9.25
N PHE A 29 -17.83 -21.21 -10.18
CA PHE A 29 -16.83 -20.25 -10.67
C PHE A 29 -17.51 -19.10 -11.42
N VAL A 30 -18.43 -19.39 -12.33
CA VAL A 30 -19.16 -18.35 -13.11
C VAL A 30 -19.96 -17.44 -12.19
N ASP A 31 -20.65 -18.00 -11.18
CA ASP A 31 -21.41 -17.21 -10.20
C ASP A 31 -20.52 -16.25 -9.39
N ASN A 32 -19.32 -16.70 -9.02
CA ASN A 32 -18.37 -15.91 -8.23
C ASN A 32 -17.46 -14.99 -9.07
N TYR A 33 -17.43 -15.17 -10.39
CA TYR A 33 -16.54 -14.43 -11.29
C TYR A 33 -16.63 -12.91 -11.18
N PRO A 34 -17.83 -12.28 -11.06
CA PRO A 34 -17.92 -10.83 -10.89
C PRO A 34 -17.21 -10.33 -9.63
N VAL A 35 -17.30 -11.07 -8.53
CA VAL A 35 -16.64 -10.75 -7.26
C VAL A 35 -15.12 -10.89 -7.40
N PHE A 36 -14.66 -12.00 -8.01
CA PHE A 36 -13.25 -12.22 -8.31
C PHE A 36 -12.65 -11.07 -9.14
N ARG A 37 -13.35 -10.65 -10.20
CA ARG A 37 -12.92 -9.53 -11.06
C ARG A 37 -12.83 -8.22 -10.29
N LYS A 38 -13.77 -7.95 -9.38
CA LYS A 38 -13.75 -6.76 -8.52
C LYS A 38 -12.54 -6.78 -7.56
N MET A 39 -12.26 -7.93 -6.93
CA MET A 39 -11.07 -8.09 -6.09
C MET A 39 -9.79 -7.87 -6.89
N GLN A 40 -9.66 -8.49 -8.07
CA GLN A 40 -8.51 -8.32 -8.96
C GLN A 40 -8.29 -6.82 -9.30
N GLY A 41 -9.35 -6.12 -9.67
CA GLY A 41 -9.29 -4.69 -9.99
C GLY A 41 -8.84 -3.84 -8.79
N ASN A 42 -9.32 -4.13 -7.59
CA ASN A 42 -8.90 -3.43 -6.38
C ASN A 42 -7.43 -3.69 -6.05
N VAL A 43 -6.99 -4.95 -6.10
CA VAL A 43 -5.58 -5.33 -5.87
C VAL A 43 -4.66 -4.65 -6.86
N SER A 44 -4.98 -4.70 -8.16
CA SER A 44 -4.19 -4.01 -9.17
C SER A 44 -4.08 -2.51 -8.87
N LYS A 45 -5.18 -1.81 -8.60
CA LYS A 45 -5.17 -0.37 -8.34
C LYS A 45 -4.27 -0.01 -7.14
N HIS A 46 -4.46 -0.67 -6.01
CA HIS A 46 -3.74 -0.32 -4.79
C HIS A 46 -2.27 -0.72 -4.82
N VAL A 47 -1.94 -1.87 -5.42
CA VAL A 47 -0.54 -2.27 -5.61
C VAL A 47 0.14 -1.28 -6.53
N THR A 48 -0.46 -0.91 -7.67
CA THR A 48 0.11 0.09 -8.58
C THR A 48 0.34 1.42 -7.88
N LEU A 49 -0.65 1.95 -7.15
CA LEU A 49 -0.48 3.21 -6.42
C LEU A 49 0.64 3.14 -5.39
N ALA A 50 0.73 2.05 -4.62
CA ALA A 50 1.79 1.88 -3.63
C ALA A 50 3.18 1.76 -4.27
N THR A 51 3.29 1.06 -5.41
CA THR A 51 4.53 0.99 -6.18
C THR A 51 4.97 2.37 -6.65
N GLU A 52 4.06 3.15 -7.25
CA GLU A 52 4.40 4.50 -7.71
C GLU A 52 4.76 5.44 -6.54
N MET A 53 4.06 5.34 -5.40
CA MET A 53 4.42 6.09 -4.19
C MET A 53 5.83 5.71 -3.69
N SER A 54 6.16 4.41 -3.69
CA SER A 54 7.50 3.93 -3.31
C SER A 54 8.57 4.50 -4.24
N ASN A 55 8.33 4.45 -5.56
CA ASN A 55 9.24 5.01 -6.56
C ASN A 55 9.48 6.51 -6.33
N ILE A 56 8.43 7.29 -6.06
CA ILE A 56 8.54 8.73 -5.78
C ILE A 56 9.34 8.99 -4.50
N VAL A 57 9.10 8.21 -3.44
CA VAL A 57 9.84 8.31 -2.18
C VAL A 57 11.33 8.07 -2.38
N GLU A 58 11.69 7.07 -3.18
CA GLU A 58 13.08 6.75 -3.50
C GLU A 58 13.73 7.80 -4.40
N GLU A 59 13.10 8.13 -5.54
CA GLU A 59 13.62 9.06 -6.54
C GLU A 59 13.90 10.44 -5.94
N ARG A 60 12.97 10.93 -5.12
CA ARG A 60 13.07 12.26 -4.48
C ARG A 60 13.73 12.21 -3.11
N LYS A 61 14.21 11.04 -2.67
CA LYS A 61 14.85 10.82 -1.36
C LYS A 61 14.00 11.36 -0.19
N LEU A 62 12.69 11.17 -0.25
CA LEU A 62 11.74 11.82 0.67
C LEU A 62 11.91 11.39 2.12
N MET A 63 12.48 10.20 2.37
CA MET A 63 12.83 9.80 3.73
C MET A 63 13.86 10.72 4.38
N LEU A 64 14.87 11.17 3.63
CA LEU A 64 15.89 12.10 4.14
C LEU A 64 15.31 13.51 4.34
N VAL A 65 14.47 13.96 3.40
CA VAL A 65 13.78 15.24 3.52
C VAL A 65 12.87 15.24 4.75
N SER A 66 12.05 14.20 4.88
CA SER A 66 11.14 14.04 6.03
C SER A 66 11.88 13.98 7.35
N GLN A 67 13.05 13.32 7.41
CA GLN A 67 13.89 13.32 8.60
C GLN A 67 14.33 14.74 8.96
N ARG A 68 14.82 15.52 7.99
CA ARG A 68 15.27 16.90 8.26
C ARG A 68 14.12 17.83 8.66
N GLU A 69 12.96 17.67 8.06
CA GLU A 69 11.75 18.40 8.44
C GLU A 69 11.34 18.08 9.89
N GLN A 70 11.41 16.81 10.29
CA GLN A 70 11.13 16.39 11.67
C GLN A 70 12.17 16.89 12.66
N GLU A 71 13.46 16.86 12.31
CA GLU A 71 14.52 17.48 13.12
C GLU A 71 14.23 18.97 13.33
N LEU A 72 13.91 19.73 12.27
CA LEU A 72 13.58 21.14 12.40
C LEU A 72 12.31 21.42 13.23
N ALA A 73 11.27 20.58 13.08
CA ALA A 73 9.99 20.80 13.73
C ALA A 73 9.95 20.32 15.20
N CYS A 74 10.74 19.30 15.54
CA CYS A 74 10.72 18.65 16.85
C CYS A 74 11.98 18.90 17.69
N ASP A 75 13.05 19.49 17.14
CA ASP A 75 14.23 19.85 17.93
C ASP A 75 13.92 21.11 18.76
N ASP A 76 13.76 20.92 20.07
CA ASP A 76 13.66 21.98 21.09
C ASP A 76 14.85 22.97 21.04
N GLY A 77 15.95 22.59 20.36
CA GLY A 77 17.12 23.41 20.12
C GLY A 77 16.84 24.71 19.35
N GLN A 78 15.82 24.79 18.49
CA GLN A 78 15.47 26.06 17.82
C GLN A 78 14.85 27.07 18.77
N ALA A 79 14.04 26.65 19.74
CA ALA A 79 13.51 27.52 20.77
C ALA A 79 14.64 28.03 21.69
N ALA A 80 15.55 27.14 22.08
CA ALA A 80 16.72 27.50 22.89
C ALA A 80 17.72 28.42 22.14
N ALA A 81 17.93 28.20 20.83
CA ALA A 81 18.78 29.05 20.00
C ALA A 81 18.16 30.44 19.76
N PHE A 82 16.83 30.52 19.68
CA PHE A 82 16.12 31.80 19.54
C PHE A 82 16.09 32.60 20.85
N GLU A 83 16.04 31.93 22.01
CA GLU A 83 16.22 32.61 23.31
C GLU A 83 17.66 33.10 23.51
N LEU A 84 18.68 32.33 23.10
CA LEU A 84 20.09 32.74 23.18
C LEU A 84 20.47 33.89 22.22
N MET A 85 19.73 34.12 21.13
CA MET A 85 19.92 35.30 20.27
C MET A 85 19.15 36.55 20.75
N ASN A 86 18.18 36.39 21.65
CA ASN A 86 17.42 37.50 22.25
C ASN A 86 17.86 37.86 23.68
N ALA A 87 18.93 37.22 24.18
CA ALA A 87 19.62 37.53 25.43
C ALA A 87 20.95 38.25 25.14
#